data_AF-A0A812RCH3-F1
#
_entry.id   AF-A0A812RCH3-F1
#
_cell.length_a   1.000
_cell.length_b   1.000
_cell.length_c   1.000
_cell.angle_alpha   90.00
_cell.angle_beta   90.00
_cell.angle_gamma   90.00
#
_symmetry.space_group_name_H-M   'P 1'
#
loop_
_entity.id
_entity.type
_entity.pdbx_description
1 polymer ?
#
loop_
_entity_poly.entity_id
_entity_poly.type
_entity_poly.pdbx_seq_one_letter_code
_entity_poly.pdbx_strand_id
1 'polypeptide(L)'
;MMSVLFNPMVEAGLEPNVAWRVSMVVPAVMFIICAICMKLLCWDMPTGKNYDPAITGKTQKPSMWDYVEVLKDVRVLVMIFQYSACFGTELAMNNQLATHFRTYFQMAAGDAAALAGAFGLMNLFARSLGGITSDLMYRNFAFRGRIWAQFLALFFEAIFLFAFGNVDNSQPWYVALAVLVCFSLLL
;
A
#
# COMPACT_ATOMS: atom_id res chain seq x y z
N MET A 1 -2.56 1.46 -15.36
CA MET A 1 -1.15 1.05 -15.61
C MET A 1 -0.93 0.41 -16.97
N MET A 2 -1.69 -0.64 -17.36
CA MET A 2 -1.54 -1.25 -18.70
C MET A 2 -1.70 -0.26 -19.85
N SER A 3 -2.66 0.67 -19.78
CA SER A 3 -2.89 1.70 -20.81
C SER A 3 -1.68 2.61 -21.11
N VAL A 4 -0.87 2.95 -20.10
CA VAL A 4 0.28 3.87 -20.24
C VAL A 4 1.42 3.21 -21.02
N LEU A 5 1.58 1.89 -20.89
CA LEU A 5 2.58 1.14 -21.65
C LEU A 5 2.00 0.59 -22.95
N PHE A 6 0.71 0.28 -22.98
CA PHE A 6 0.01 -0.30 -24.12
C PHE A 6 -0.24 0.70 -25.24
N ASN A 7 -0.75 1.90 -24.94
CA ASN A 7 -1.11 2.87 -25.98
C ASN A 7 0.11 3.30 -26.83
N PRO A 8 1.29 3.63 -26.24
CA PRO A 8 2.48 3.95 -27.03
C PRO A 8 3.00 2.75 -27.84
N MET A 9 2.84 1.53 -27.33
CA MET A 9 3.25 0.32 -28.06
C MET A 9 2.36 0.04 -29.26
N VAL A 10 1.05 0.28 -29.15
CA VAL A 10 0.12 0.17 -30.28
C VAL A 10 0.34 1.30 -31.29
N GLU A 11 0.61 2.53 -30.84
CA GLU A 11 0.98 3.66 -31.71
C GLU A 11 2.30 3.42 -32.45
N ALA A 12 3.23 2.69 -31.83
CA ALA A 12 4.48 2.23 -32.47
C ALA A 12 4.26 1.09 -33.51
N GLY A 13 3.00 0.67 -33.74
CA GLY A 13 2.63 -0.30 -34.78
C GLY A 13 2.54 -1.76 -34.31
N LEU A 14 2.60 -2.03 -32.99
CA LEU A 14 2.44 -3.39 -32.47
C LEU A 14 0.97 -3.82 -32.43
N GLU A 15 0.70 -5.06 -32.83
CA GLU A 15 -0.63 -5.66 -32.66
C GLU A 15 -1.03 -5.67 -31.18
N PRO A 16 -2.30 -5.39 -30.82
CA PRO A 16 -2.78 -5.40 -29.44
C PRO A 16 -2.39 -6.66 -28.64
N ASN A 17 -2.43 -7.85 -29.28
CA ASN A 17 -2.03 -9.11 -28.66
C ASN A 17 -0.56 -9.18 -28.25
N VAL A 18 0.31 -8.46 -28.95
CA VAL A 18 1.75 -8.39 -28.66
C VAL A 18 2.01 -7.24 -27.68
N ALA A 19 1.36 -6.09 -27.86
CA ALA A 19 1.55 -4.89 -27.05
C ALA A 19 1.34 -5.14 -25.54
N TRP A 20 0.31 -5.91 -25.15
CA TRP A 20 0.07 -6.20 -23.73
C TRP A 20 1.14 -7.13 -23.12
N ARG A 21 1.67 -8.08 -23.91
CA ARG A 21 2.74 -8.99 -23.47
C ARG A 21 4.04 -8.24 -23.28
N VAL A 22 4.40 -7.39 -24.22
CA VAL A 22 5.61 -6.55 -24.16
C VAL A 22 5.50 -5.54 -23.01
N SER A 23 4.30 -5.01 -22.74
CA SER A 23 4.06 -4.14 -21.58
C SER A 23 4.37 -4.83 -20.24
N MET A 24 4.21 -6.15 -20.12
CA MET A 24 4.55 -6.91 -18.91
C MET A 24 6.06 -7.13 -18.72
N VAL A 25 6.85 -7.03 -19.80
CA VAL A 25 8.32 -7.15 -19.74
C VAL A 25 8.93 -5.92 -19.06
N VAL A 26 8.31 -4.74 -19.21
CA VAL A 26 8.83 -3.48 -18.67
C VAL A 26 8.99 -3.52 -17.13
N PRO A 27 7.96 -3.88 -16.34
CA PRO A 27 8.12 -4.06 -14.88
C PRO A 27 9.17 -5.11 -14.51
N ALA A 28 9.26 -6.22 -15.26
CA ALA A 28 10.24 -7.28 -14.98
C ALA A 28 11.69 -6.77 -15.13
N VAL A 29 11.97 -6.02 -16.20
CA VAL A 29 13.28 -5.40 -16.42
C VAL A 29 13.58 -4.37 -15.33
N MET A 30 12.59 -3.55 -14.95
CA MET A 30 12.75 -2.61 -13.84
C MET A 30 13.11 -3.29 -12.52
N PHE A 31 12.48 -4.43 -12.19
CA PHE A 31 12.81 -5.19 -10.98
C PHE A 31 14.23 -5.75 -11.02
N ILE A 32 14.70 -6.25 -12.17
CA ILE A 32 16.08 -6.74 -12.34
C ILE A 32 17.07 -5.59 -12.14
N ILE A 33 16.82 -4.43 -12.76
CA ILE A 33 17.67 -3.25 -12.59
C ILE A 33 17.70 -2.83 -11.11
N CYS A 34 16.53 -2.77 -10.45
CA CYS A 34 16.45 -2.40 -9.04
C CYS A 34 17.23 -3.40 -8.15
N ALA A 35 17.12 -4.71 -8.42
CA ALA A 35 17.87 -5.74 -7.71
C ALA A 35 19.39 -5.60 -7.90
N ILE A 36 19.85 -5.30 -9.12
CA ILE A 36 21.26 -5.02 -9.42
C ILE A 36 21.72 -3.76 -8.67
N CYS A 37 20.94 -2.68 -8.71
CA CYS A 37 21.23 -1.44 -7.98
C CYS A 37 21.33 -1.67 -6.48
N MET A 38 20.37 -2.39 -5.87
CA MET A 38 20.43 -2.72 -4.44
C MET A 38 21.68 -3.51 -4.09
N LYS A 39 22.05 -4.52 -4.89
CA LYS A 39 23.26 -5.32 -4.65
C LYS A 39 24.55 -4.50 -4.75
N LEU A 40 24.61 -3.52 -5.65
CA LEU A 40 25.81 -2.74 -5.90
C LEU A 40 25.94 -1.51 -4.98
N LEU A 41 24.82 -0.86 -4.66
CA LEU A 41 24.76 0.44 -4.00
C LEU A 41 24.32 0.38 -2.53
N CYS A 42 23.52 -0.62 -2.12
CA CYS A 42 23.07 -0.71 -0.73
C CYS A 42 24.08 -1.46 0.14
N TRP A 43 24.25 -0.98 1.38
CA TRP A 43 25.05 -1.64 2.40
C TRP A 43 24.11 -2.23 3.44
N ASP A 44 24.37 -3.46 3.88
CA ASP A 44 23.51 -4.15 4.85
C ASP A 44 23.59 -3.54 6.25
N MET A 45 24.70 -2.87 6.58
CA MET A 45 24.94 -2.25 7.88
C MET A 45 25.41 -0.80 7.72
N PRO A 46 25.08 0.10 8.66
CA PRO A 46 25.59 1.47 8.66
C PRO A 46 27.13 1.53 8.79
N THR A 47 27.76 0.47 9.29
CA THR A 47 29.21 0.35 9.53
C THR A 47 29.95 -0.53 8.52
N GLY A 48 29.26 -1.20 7.60
CA GLY A 48 29.90 -2.16 6.70
C GLY A 48 28.98 -2.69 5.59
N LYS A 49 29.59 -3.19 4.51
CA LYS A 49 28.86 -3.60 3.31
C LYS A 49 28.08 -4.90 3.47
N ASN A 50 28.53 -5.82 4.32
CA ASN A 50 27.90 -7.13 4.53
C ASN A 50 27.42 -7.28 5.96
N TYR A 51 26.24 -7.88 6.13
CA TYR A 51 25.74 -8.24 7.45
C TYR A 51 26.58 -9.36 8.07
N ASP A 52 27.38 -9.04 9.09
CA ASP A 52 28.00 -10.05 9.96
C ASP A 52 27.18 -10.18 11.27
N PRO A 53 26.56 -11.34 11.55
CA PRO A 53 25.83 -11.58 12.79
C PRO A 53 26.69 -11.43 14.05
N ALA A 54 28.02 -11.60 13.92
CA ALA A 54 28.94 -11.52 15.04
C ALA A 54 29.06 -10.09 15.60
N ILE A 55 28.92 -9.06 14.76
CA ILE A 55 29.02 -7.66 15.20
C ILE A 55 27.80 -7.19 15.99
N THR A 56 26.64 -7.86 15.85
CA THR A 56 25.39 -7.51 16.56
C THR A 56 25.19 -8.29 17.86
N GLY A 57 26.10 -9.21 18.20
CA GLY A 57 26.02 -10.05 19.41
C GLY A 57 24.86 -11.06 19.41
N LYS A 58 24.08 -11.16 18.33
CA LYS A 58 22.96 -12.10 18.19
C LYS A 58 23.43 -13.34 17.42
N THR A 59 24.15 -14.21 18.11
CA THR A 59 24.67 -15.47 17.56
C THR A 59 23.65 -16.62 17.54
N GLN A 60 22.46 -16.42 18.13
CA GLN A 60 21.39 -17.41 18.08
C GLN A 60 20.47 -17.19 16.88
N LYS A 61 20.36 -18.21 16.04
CA LYS A 61 19.30 -18.29 15.04
C LYS A 61 17.96 -18.43 15.78
N PRO A 62 16.94 -17.62 15.45
CA PRO A 62 15.64 -17.71 16.10
C PRO A 62 15.09 -19.13 15.96
N SER A 63 14.69 -19.71 17.08
CA SER A 63 14.05 -21.02 17.14
C SER A 63 12.58 -20.90 16.73
N MET A 64 12.00 -21.95 16.16
CA MET A 64 10.55 -22.00 15.89
C MET A 64 9.71 -21.77 17.16
N TRP A 65 10.27 -22.07 18.33
CA TRP A 65 9.64 -21.86 19.63
C TRP A 65 9.55 -20.39 20.05
N ASP A 66 10.49 -19.55 19.60
CA ASP A 66 10.49 -18.11 19.92
C ASP A 66 9.26 -17.42 19.28
N TYR A 67 8.87 -17.84 18.08
CA TYR A 67 7.65 -17.35 17.42
C TYR A 67 6.39 -17.71 18.19
N VAL A 68 6.32 -18.93 18.74
CA VAL A 68 5.17 -19.37 19.54
C VAL A 68 5.09 -18.59 20.85
N GLU A 69 6.23 -18.24 21.44
CA GLU A 69 6.28 -17.39 22.63
C GLU A 69 5.78 -15.97 22.34
N VAL A 70 6.22 -15.36 21.23
CA VAL A 70 5.74 -14.04 20.79
C VAL A 70 4.23 -14.04 20.53
N LEU A 71 3.68 -15.11 19.96
CA LEU A 71 2.24 -15.23 19.69
C LEU A 71 1.38 -15.38 20.96
N LYS A 72 1.97 -15.70 22.12
CA LYS A 72 1.22 -15.73 23.40
C LYS A 72 0.91 -14.34 23.93
N ASP A 73 1.60 -13.30 23.45
CA ASP A 73 1.29 -11.92 23.84
C ASP A 73 0.06 -11.41 23.09
N VAL A 74 -1.01 -11.10 23.84
CA VAL A 74 -2.25 -10.55 23.31
C VAL A 74 -2.03 -9.25 22.54
N ARG A 75 -1.03 -8.44 22.90
CA ARG A 75 -0.73 -7.16 22.23
C ARG A 75 -0.26 -7.39 20.80
N VAL A 76 0.50 -8.46 20.57
CA VAL A 76 0.98 -8.84 19.24
C VAL A 76 -0.18 -9.33 18.39
N LEU A 77 -1.05 -10.18 18.95
CA LEU A 77 -2.24 -10.66 18.24
C LEU A 77 -3.17 -9.52 17.82
N VAL A 78 -3.44 -8.57 18.73
CA VAL A 78 -4.26 -7.39 18.40
C VAL A 78 -3.64 -6.61 17.25
N MET A 79 -2.32 -6.38 17.26
CA MET A 79 -1.63 -5.70 16.16
C MET A 79 -1.66 -6.47 14.84
N ILE A 80 -1.58 -7.80 14.87
CA ILE A 80 -1.70 -8.65 13.67
C ILE A 80 -3.09 -8.53 13.06
N PHE A 81 -4.15 -8.68 13.86
CA PHE A 81 -5.52 -8.54 13.37
C PHE A 81 -5.78 -7.13 12.84
N GLN A 82 -5.28 -6.14 13.57
CA GLN A 82 -5.37 -4.75 13.19
C GLN A 82 -4.75 -4.46 11.83
N TYR A 83 -3.49 -4.85 11.64
CA TYR A 83 -2.79 -4.67 10.37
C TYR A 83 -3.47 -5.43 9.24
N SER A 84 -3.93 -6.66 9.51
CA SER A 84 -4.63 -7.50 8.52
C SER A 84 -5.95 -6.89 8.08
N ALA A 85 -6.69 -6.24 8.99
CA ALA A 85 -7.94 -5.56 8.69
C ALA A 85 -7.69 -4.36 7.76
N CYS A 86 -6.84 -3.40 8.15
CA CYS A 86 -6.58 -2.18 7.35
C CYS A 86 -5.91 -2.50 6.01
N PHE A 87 -4.84 -3.30 6.01
CA PHE A 87 -4.15 -3.63 4.76
C PHE A 87 -5.00 -4.54 3.86
N GLY A 88 -5.82 -5.42 4.46
CA GLY A 88 -6.74 -6.28 3.73
C GLY A 88 -7.86 -5.52 3.03
N THR A 89 -8.48 -4.55 3.72
CA THR A 89 -9.51 -3.66 3.14
C THR A 89 -8.91 -2.79 2.04
N GLU A 90 -7.72 -2.21 2.25
CA GLU A 90 -6.97 -1.43 1.25
C GLU A 90 -6.72 -2.25 -0.02
N LEU A 91 -6.22 -3.48 0.12
CA LEU A 91 -5.90 -4.34 -1.01
C LEU A 91 -7.16 -4.77 -1.78
N ALA A 92 -8.24 -5.11 -1.08
CA ALA A 92 -9.51 -5.47 -1.71
C ALA A 92 -10.11 -4.28 -2.48
N MET A 93 -10.07 -3.07 -1.92
CA MET A 93 -10.51 -1.84 -2.58
C MET A 93 -9.66 -1.56 -3.82
N ASN A 94 -8.34 -1.53 -3.70
CA ASN A 94 -7.42 -1.25 -4.80
C ASN A 94 -7.62 -2.19 -5.99
N ASN A 95 -7.92 -3.46 -5.72
CA ASN A 95 -8.16 -4.45 -6.77
C ASN A 95 -9.48 -4.22 -7.53
N GLN A 96 -10.52 -3.71 -6.87
CA GLN A 96 -11.83 -3.47 -7.47
C GLN A 96 -12.05 -2.04 -7.95
N LEU A 97 -11.21 -1.09 -7.54
CA LEU A 97 -11.40 0.34 -7.76
C LEU A 97 -11.47 0.72 -9.25
N ALA A 98 -10.55 0.18 -10.07
CA ALA A 98 -10.55 0.43 -11.51
C ALA A 98 -11.83 -0.10 -12.18
N THR A 99 -12.29 -1.29 -11.77
CA THR A 99 -13.53 -1.89 -12.25
C THR A 99 -14.75 -1.07 -11.82
N HIS A 100 -14.74 -0.54 -10.59
CA HIS A 100 -15.81 0.31 -10.08
C HIS A 100 -15.94 1.60 -10.92
N PHE A 101 -14.84 2.29 -11.20
CA PHE A 101 -14.85 3.48 -12.06
C PHE A 101 -15.27 3.18 -13.51
N ARG A 102 -14.93 1.98 -14.01
CA ARG A 102 -15.30 1.56 -15.36
C ARG A 102 -16.80 1.23 -15.48
N THR A 103 -17.36 0.52 -14.50
CA THR A 103 -18.72 -0.04 -14.58
C THR A 103 -19.78 0.93 -14.10
N TYR A 104 -19.54 1.67 -13.01
CA TYR A 104 -20.53 2.60 -12.45
C TYR A 104 -20.47 3.97 -13.12
N PHE A 105 -19.27 4.52 -13.30
CA PHE A 105 -19.08 5.85 -13.88
C PHE A 105 -18.82 5.85 -15.39
N GLN A 106 -18.87 4.67 -16.04
CA GLN A 106 -18.70 4.48 -17.49
C GLN A 106 -17.42 5.12 -18.06
N MET A 107 -16.39 5.30 -17.22
CA MET A 107 -15.18 6.05 -17.56
C MET A 107 -14.27 5.21 -18.46
N ALA A 108 -13.51 5.85 -19.37
CA ALA A 108 -12.58 5.13 -20.25
C ALA A 108 -11.59 4.28 -19.45
N ALA A 109 -11.23 3.08 -19.97
CA ALA A 109 -10.36 2.15 -19.26
C ALA A 109 -8.97 2.74 -18.92
N GLY A 110 -8.48 3.65 -19.79
CA GLY A 110 -7.24 4.38 -19.56
C GLY A 110 -7.31 5.26 -18.32
N ASP A 111 -8.33 6.12 -18.25
CA ASP A 111 -8.53 7.07 -17.16
C ASP A 111 -8.88 6.36 -15.84
N ALA A 112 -9.68 5.29 -15.90
CA ALA A 112 -10.04 4.49 -14.72
C ALA A 112 -8.81 3.84 -14.09
N ALA A 113 -7.92 3.31 -14.94
CA ALA A 113 -6.67 2.73 -14.49
C ALA A 113 -5.65 3.80 -14.03
N ALA A 114 -5.74 5.04 -14.51
CA ALA A 114 -4.91 6.15 -14.06
C ALA A 114 -5.35 6.65 -12.68
N LEU A 115 -6.66 6.88 -12.47
CA LEU A 115 -7.21 7.26 -11.17
C LEU A 115 -6.99 6.18 -10.11
N ALA A 116 -7.24 4.91 -10.43
CA ALA A 116 -6.96 3.81 -9.52
C ALA A 116 -5.46 3.70 -9.17
N GLY A 117 -4.58 3.97 -10.13
CA GLY A 117 -3.13 4.03 -9.89
C GLY A 117 -2.71 5.20 -9.01
N ALA A 118 -3.30 6.39 -9.22
CA ALA A 118 -3.05 7.57 -8.39
C ALA A 118 -3.50 7.35 -6.95
N PHE A 119 -4.62 6.67 -6.74
CA PHE A 119 -5.08 6.24 -5.43
C PHE A 119 -4.08 5.28 -4.75
N GLY A 120 -3.55 4.29 -5.47
CA GLY A 120 -2.48 3.43 -4.95
C GLY A 120 -1.20 4.19 -4.58
N LEU A 121 -0.84 5.23 -5.33
CA LEU A 121 0.32 6.09 -5.03
C LEU A 121 0.15 6.92 -3.76
N MET A 122 -1.09 7.31 -3.43
CA MET A 122 -1.38 8.05 -2.20
C MET A 122 -0.99 7.27 -0.94
N ASN A 123 -1.01 5.94 -0.99
CA ASN A 123 -0.64 5.09 0.14
C ASN A 123 0.86 5.24 0.52
N LEU A 124 1.70 5.79 -0.36
CA LEU A 124 3.07 6.17 -0.01
C LEU A 124 3.10 7.38 0.94
N PHE A 125 2.22 8.35 0.71
CA PHE A 125 2.09 9.55 1.53
C PHE A 125 1.33 9.27 2.82
N ALA A 126 0.23 8.51 2.76
CA ALA A 126 -0.56 8.12 3.92
C ALA A 126 0.30 7.43 5.00
N ARG A 127 1.17 6.48 4.61
CA ARG A 127 2.09 5.81 5.55
C ARG A 127 3.06 6.77 6.21
N SER A 128 3.62 7.72 5.46
CA SER A 128 4.53 8.73 6.00
C SER A 128 3.81 9.67 6.96
N LEU A 129 2.61 10.13 6.60
CA LEU A 129 1.76 10.98 7.44
C LEU A 129 1.29 10.26 8.71
N GLY A 130 0.91 8.99 8.62
CA GLY A 130 0.57 8.15 9.77
C GLY A 130 1.74 8.01 10.75
N GLY A 131 2.96 7.88 10.24
CA GLY A 131 4.19 7.91 11.06
C GLY A 131 4.36 9.23 11.81
N ILE A 132 4.27 10.35 11.09
CA ILE A 132 4.40 11.70 11.66
C ILE A 132 3.31 11.96 12.73
N THR A 133 2.06 11.60 12.44
CA THR A 133 0.95 11.82 13.40
C THR A 133 1.11 10.94 14.63
N SER A 134 1.54 9.68 14.48
CA SER A 134 1.88 8.80 15.60
C SER A 134 3.01 9.38 16.47
N ASP A 135 4.07 9.90 15.86
CA ASP A 135 5.21 10.48 16.59
C ASP A 135 4.84 11.78 17.30
N LEU A 136 4.01 12.62 16.68
CA LEU A 136 3.48 13.83 17.30
C LEU A 136 2.57 13.51 18.50
N MET A 137 1.69 12.53 18.36
CA MET A 137 0.82 12.06 19.44
C MET A 137 1.62 11.42 20.58
N TYR A 138 2.70 10.70 20.26
CA TYR A 138 3.62 10.16 21.27
C TYR A 138 4.33 11.26 22.04
N ARG A 139 4.75 12.35 21.38
CA ARG A 139 5.38 13.50 22.04
C ARG A 139 4.46 14.16 23.08
N ASN A 140 3.15 14.20 22.81
CA ASN A 140 2.19 14.90 23.65
C ASN A 140 1.54 14.00 24.72
N PHE A 141 1.28 12.72 24.42
CA PHE A 141 0.51 11.81 25.28
C PHE A 141 1.20 10.47 25.59
N ALA A 142 2.51 10.37 25.31
CA ALA A 142 3.32 9.16 25.49
C ALA A 142 2.67 7.92 24.80
N PHE A 143 2.85 6.73 25.37
CA PHE A 143 2.34 5.48 24.79
C PHE A 143 0.81 5.45 24.58
N ARG A 144 0.04 6.18 25.40
CA ARG A 144 -1.42 6.26 25.25
C ARG A 144 -1.80 7.02 23.98
N GLY A 145 -1.03 8.02 23.59
CA GLY A 145 -1.24 8.80 22.36
C GLY A 145 -1.17 7.95 21.10
N ARG A 146 -0.22 7.01 21.04
CA ARG A 146 -0.06 6.12 19.88
C ARG A 146 -1.25 5.17 19.70
N ILE A 147 -1.77 4.63 20.80
CA ILE A 147 -2.96 3.76 20.77
C ILE A 147 -4.20 4.56 20.34
N TRP A 148 -4.35 5.79 20.84
CA TRP A 148 -5.44 6.68 20.41
C TRP A 148 -5.35 7.05 18.94
N ALA A 149 -4.15 7.32 18.41
CA ALA A 149 -3.94 7.59 17.00
C ALA A 149 -4.38 6.40 16.13
N GLN A 150 -3.98 5.18 16.50
CA GLN A 150 -4.38 3.95 15.80
C GLN A 150 -5.89 3.72 15.87
N PHE A 151 -6.49 3.87 17.06
CA PHE A 151 -7.93 3.69 17.25
C PHE A 151 -8.75 4.71 16.44
N LEU A 152 -8.33 5.97 16.45
CA LEU A 152 -9.04 7.05 15.76
C LEU A 152 -8.94 6.87 14.24
N ALA A 153 -7.76 6.47 13.73
CA ALA A 153 -7.53 6.18 12.33
C ALA A 153 -8.47 5.08 11.81
N LEU A 154 -8.48 3.92 12.48
CA LEU A 154 -9.42 2.81 12.25
C LEU A 154 -10.90 3.21 12.28
N PHE A 155 -11.26 3.98 13.31
CA PHE A 155 -12.65 4.34 13.53
C PHE A 155 -13.16 5.21 12.38
N PHE A 156 -12.36 6.19 11.96
CA PHE A 156 -12.70 7.01 10.80
C PHE A 156 -12.60 6.22 9.49
N GLU A 157 -11.62 5.31 9.35
CA GLU A 157 -11.53 4.40 8.21
C GLU A 157 -12.85 3.63 8.00
N ALA A 158 -13.41 3.05 9.07
CA ALA A 158 -14.68 2.35 9.03
C ALA A 158 -15.87 3.27 8.64
N ILE A 159 -15.88 4.51 9.13
CA ILE A 159 -16.91 5.51 8.76
C ILE A 159 -16.82 5.86 7.27
N PHE A 160 -15.62 6.10 6.74
CA PHE A 160 -15.44 6.44 5.33
C PHE A 160 -15.75 5.26 4.41
N LEU A 161 -15.43 4.03 4.81
CA LEU A 161 -15.86 2.81 4.10
C LEU A 161 -17.38 2.69 4.06
N PHE A 162 -18.05 2.90 5.18
CA PHE A 162 -19.51 2.87 5.22
C PHE A 162 -20.11 3.97 4.36
N ALA A 163 -19.56 5.18 4.41
CA ALA A 163 -19.98 6.30 3.56
C ALA A 163 -19.80 5.96 2.07
N PHE A 164 -18.67 5.37 1.69
CA PHE A 164 -18.43 4.90 0.31
C PHE A 164 -19.45 3.84 -0.12
N GLY A 165 -19.80 2.90 0.77
CA GLY A 165 -20.83 1.90 0.51
C GLY A 165 -22.24 2.47 0.30
N ASN A 166 -22.51 3.70 0.75
CA ASN A 166 -23.78 4.40 0.53
C ASN A 166 -23.76 5.34 -0.69
N VAL A 167 -22.63 5.43 -1.42
CA VAL A 167 -22.55 6.23 -2.65
C VAL A 167 -23.27 5.49 -3.77
N ASP A 168 -24.46 5.98 -4.10
CA ASP A 168 -25.28 5.46 -5.20
C ASP A 168 -24.99 6.21 -6.52
N ASN A 169 -25.42 5.64 -7.64
CA ASN A 169 -25.21 6.13 -9.01
C ASN A 169 -25.84 7.51 -9.31
N SER A 170 -26.59 8.06 -8.35
CA SER A 170 -27.15 9.42 -8.40
C SER A 170 -26.11 10.50 -8.05
N GLN A 171 -25.00 10.13 -7.43
CA GLN A 171 -23.93 11.06 -7.06
C GLN A 171 -22.81 11.08 -8.11
N PRO A 172 -22.20 12.25 -8.36
CA PRO A 172 -21.12 12.37 -9.33
C PRO A 172 -19.82 11.72 -8.82
N TRP A 173 -19.01 11.24 -9.77
CA TRP A 173 -17.79 10.46 -9.56
C TRP A 173 -16.76 11.08 -8.60
N TYR A 174 -16.72 12.41 -8.50
CA TYR A 174 -15.80 13.11 -7.60
C TYR A 174 -16.14 12.94 -6.12
N VAL A 175 -17.41 12.66 -5.77
CA VAL A 175 -17.82 12.41 -4.38
C VAL A 175 -17.30 11.06 -3.91
N ALA A 176 -17.45 10.03 -4.74
CA ALA A 176 -16.87 8.71 -4.50
C ALA A 176 -15.34 8.81 -4.32
N LEU A 177 -14.68 9.59 -5.19
CA LEU A 177 -13.24 9.79 -5.15
C LEU A 177 -12.79 10.57 -3.90
N ALA A 178 -13.51 11.59 -3.47
CA ALA A 178 -13.19 12.35 -2.26
C ALA A 178 -13.29 11.49 -0.99
N VAL A 179 -14.34 10.67 -0.88
CA VAL A 179 -14.51 9.73 0.25
C VAL A 179 -13.41 8.69 0.27
N LEU A 180 -13.05 8.15 -0.90
CA LEU A 180 -11.92 7.25 -1.08
C LEU A 180 -10.61 7.89 -0.62
N VAL A 181 -10.35 9.13 -1.03
CA VAL A 181 -9.13 9.85 -0.65
C VAL A 181 -9.03 10.03 0.86
N CYS A 182 -10.12 10.42 1.52
CA CYS A 182 -10.16 10.51 2.98
C CYS A 182 -9.95 9.15 3.66
N PHE A 183 -10.53 8.07 3.11
CA PHE A 183 -10.32 6.71 3.59
C PHE A 183 -8.84 6.30 3.53
N SER A 184 -8.17 6.49 2.38
CA SER A 184 -6.77 6.05 2.21
C SER A 184 -5.75 6.92 2.97
N LEU A 185 -6.07 8.18 3.28
CA LEU A 185 -5.21 9.02 4.12
C LEU A 185 -5.16 8.57 5.59
N LEU A 186 -6.16 7.84 6.05
CA LEU A 186 -6.31 7.40 7.45
C LEU A 186 -5.86 5.95 7.67
N LEU A 187 -5.18 5.40 6.66
CA LEU A 187 -4.77 4.00 6.55
C LEU A 187 -3.35 3.75 7.07
#